data_AF-A0A733WHE2-F1
#
_entry.id   AF-A0A733WHE2-F1
#
_cell.length_a   1.000
_cell.length_b   1.000
_cell.length_c   1.000
_cell.angle_alpha   90.00
_cell.angle_beta   90.00
_cell.angle_gamma   90.00
#
_symmetry.space_group_name_H-M   'P 1'
#
loop_
_entity.id
_entity.type
_entity.pdbx_description
1 polymer ?
#
loop_
_entity_poly.entity_id
_entity_poly.type
_entity_poly.pdbx_seq_one_letter_code
_entity_poly.pdbx_strand_id
1 'polypeptide(L)' 'LESESMAGKVFVTSPRWFNTFKKQKYSLIGKM' A
#
# COMPACT_ATOMS: atom_id res chain seq x y z
N LEU A 1 15.31 -0.21 2.89
CA LEU A 1 14.04 -0.58 2.21
C LEU A 1 13.20 0.68 2.13
N GLU A 2 13.26 1.38 1.00
CA GLU A 2 12.53 2.63 0.79
C GLU A 2 11.04 2.34 0.54
N SER A 3 10.16 3.20 1.06
CA SER A 3 8.72 3.08 0.80
C SER A 3 8.36 3.76 -0.50
N GLU A 4 8.00 2.98 -1.52
CA GLU A 4 7.50 3.53 -2.77
C GLU A 4 6.20 4.32 -2.58
N SER A 5 6.15 5.52 -3.18
CA SER A 5 4.92 6.30 -3.27
C SER A 5 3.97 5.70 -4.31
N MET A 6 2.69 5.72 -3.96
CA MET A 6 1.59 5.26 -4.80
C MET A 6 0.83 6.44 -5.45
N ALA A 7 1.16 7.67 -5.08
CA ALA A 7 0.57 8.87 -5.66
C ALA A 7 0.94 8.98 -7.14
N GLY A 8 -0.05 9.19 -8.01
CA GLY A 8 0.13 9.28 -9.46
C GLY A 8 0.29 7.94 -10.19
N LYS A 9 0.30 6.80 -9.50
CA LYS A 9 0.30 5.47 -10.14
C LYS A 9 -1.12 5.04 -10.50
N VAL A 10 -1.34 4.64 -11.75
CA VAL A 10 -2.59 4.05 -12.23
C VAL A 10 -2.38 2.56 -12.47
N PHE A 11 -3.07 1.72 -11.70
CA PHE A 11 -2.98 0.27 -11.83
C PHE A 11 -4.11 -0.25 -12.70
N VAL A 12 -3.77 -1.08 -13.70
CA VAL A 12 -4.76 -1.77 -14.54
C VAL A 12 -5.58 -2.77 -13.71
N THR A 13 -4.95 -3.42 -12.73
CA THR A 13 -5.60 -4.33 -11.79
C THR A 13 -5.01 -4.19 -10.38
N SER A 14 -5.80 -4.53 -9.36
CA SER A 14 -5.36 -4.54 -7.96
C SER A 14 -5.72 -5.88 -7.32
N PRO A 15 -4.81 -6.87 -7.34
CA PRO A 15 -5.05 -8.18 -6.73
C PRO A 15 -5.48 -8.09 -5.26
N ARG A 16 -6.23 -9.09 -4.77
CA ARG A 16 -6.76 -9.11 -3.41
C ARG A 16 -5.66 -8.98 -2.34
N TRP A 17 -4.54 -9.66 -2.54
CA TRP A 17 -3.39 -9.60 -1.64
C TRP A 17 -2.77 -8.20 -1.57
N PHE A 18 -2.78 -7.44 -2.67
CA PHE A 18 -2.24 -6.07 -2.71
C PHE A 18 -3.07 -5.10 -1.88
N ASN A 19 -4.38 -5.29 -1.84
CA ASN A 19 -5.27 -4.50 -0.99
C ASN A 19 -5.08 -4.82 0.50
N THR A 20 -4.92 -6.09 0.86
CA THR A 20 -4.60 -6.51 2.22
C THR A 20 -3.24 -5.97 2.67
N PHE A 21 -2.23 -6.06 1.79
CA PHE A 21 -0.89 -5.57 2.04
C PHE A 21 -0.85 -4.07 2.31
N LYS A 22 -1.55 -3.26 1.50
CA LYS A 22 -1.70 -1.81 1.75
C LYS A 22 -2.23 -1.54 3.15
N LYS A 23 -3.31 -2.22 3.57
CA LYS A 23 -3.92 -2.01 4.90
C LYS A 23 -2.97 -2.34 6.06
N GLN A 24 -2.18 -3.41 5.96
CA GLN A 24 -1.18 -3.75 6.98
C GLN A 24 -0.07 -2.70 7.04
N LYS A 25 0.44 -2.27 5.88
CA LYS A 25 1.49 -1.26 5.79
C LYS A 25 1.06 0.07 6.43
N TYR A 26 -0.14 0.56 6.13
CA TYR A 26 -0.64 1.84 6.69
C TYR A 26 -1.13 1.73 8.14
N SER A 27 -1.59 0.56 8.59
CA SER A 27 -1.98 0.36 10.00
C SER A 27 -0.78 0.39 10.95
N LEU A 28 0.42 0.07 10.46
CA LEU A 28 1.65 0.16 11.24
C LEU A 28 2.21 1.59 11.30
N ILE A 29 1.93 2.40 10.28
CA ILE A 29 2.44 3.79 10.17
C ILE A 29 1.65 4.77 11.06
N GLY A 30 0.38 4.50 11.38
CA GLY A 30 -0.47 5.37 12.22
C GLY A 30 -0.56 4.98 13.70
N LYS A 31 0.26 4.02 14.17
CA LYS A 31 0.28 3.53 15.56
C LYS A 31 1.45 4.09 16.39
N MET A 32 2.11 5.12 15.90
CA MET A 32 3.21 5.81 16.58
C MET A 32 2.78 7.23 16.97
#